data_AF-A0A5R9A6Q0-F1
#
_entry.id   AF-A0A5R9A6Q0-F1
#
_cell.length_a   1.000
_cell.length_b   1.000
_cell.length_c   1.000
_cell.angle_alpha   90.00
_cell.angle_beta   90.00
_cell.angle_gamma   90.00
#
_symmetry.space_group_name_H-M   'P 1'
#
loop_
_entity.id
_entity.type
_entity.pdbx_description
1 polymer ?
#
loop_
_entity_poly.entity_id
_entity_poly.type
_entity_poly.pdbx_seq_one_letter_code
_entity_poly.pdbx_strand_id
1 'polypeptide(L)'
;MNITGTMLRRIALAGFALLVATGARADGDASPIYGVRMPEGYRHWQLVAPAQEAAPLNELRAVLGNDIAMKAYRAGTLPFPDGSVLAKLAWKHVQSPEFEPASIPGAATTVQFMVKDSKKYAATGGWGFARFIDGKPADEAQHQTCLACHQARVKDHDLVFTRYAP
;
A
#
# COMPACT_ATOMS: atom_id res chain seq x y z
N MET A 1 -72.02 28.34 34.70
CA MET A 1 -72.05 29.44 33.71
C MET A 1 -70.60 29.85 33.45
N ASN A 2 -70.23 29.79 32.18
CA ASN A 2 -69.05 30.37 31.52
C ASN A 2 -67.66 29.71 31.66
N ILE A 3 -67.31 29.17 30.50
CA ILE A 3 -66.06 28.68 29.94
C ILE A 3 -65.03 29.80 29.79
N THR A 4 -63.75 29.51 30.01
CA THR A 4 -62.54 30.07 29.34
C THR A 4 -61.34 29.30 29.93
N GLY A 5 -60.47 28.57 29.24
CA GLY A 5 -60.13 28.49 27.82
C GLY A 5 -58.78 29.16 27.59
N THR A 6 -57.63 28.48 27.80
CA THR A 6 -56.35 28.94 27.23
C THR A 6 -55.28 27.84 27.08
N MET A 7 -54.98 27.58 25.80
CA MET A 7 -53.72 27.19 25.16
C MET A 7 -52.87 26.01 25.69
N LEU A 8 -53.00 24.89 24.99
CA LEU A 8 -51.99 23.84 24.91
C LEU A 8 -50.85 24.30 23.98
N ARG A 9 -49.68 24.66 24.54
CA ARG A 9 -48.45 24.90 23.76
C ARG A 9 -47.96 23.59 23.15
N ARG A 10 -48.04 23.43 21.83
CA ARG A 10 -47.36 22.37 21.10
C ARG A 10 -45.86 22.69 21.05
N ILE A 11 -45.05 21.94 21.79
CA ILE A 11 -43.59 21.95 21.66
C ILE A 11 -43.25 21.13 20.40
N ALA A 12 -42.83 21.81 19.33
CA ALA A 12 -42.27 21.14 18.16
C ALA A 12 -40.83 20.70 18.50
N LEU A 13 -40.60 19.39 18.63
CA LEU A 13 -39.26 18.82 18.67
C LEU A 13 -38.67 18.90 17.25
N ALA A 14 -37.75 19.84 17.03
CA ALA A 14 -36.92 19.85 15.83
C ALA A 14 -35.91 18.70 15.92
N GLY A 15 -36.11 17.64 15.13
CA GLY A 15 -35.17 16.53 15.02
C GLY A 15 -33.85 17.01 14.40
N PHE A 16 -32.77 16.89 15.15
CA PHE A 16 -31.42 17.15 14.65
C PHE A 16 -30.97 15.92 13.84
N ALA A 17 -31.18 15.95 12.53
CA ALA A 17 -30.65 14.93 11.63
C ALA A 17 -29.13 15.11 11.53
N LEU A 18 -28.38 14.21 12.17
CA LEU A 18 -26.94 14.14 12.06
C LEU A 18 -26.58 13.65 10.64
N LEU A 19 -26.22 14.58 9.74
CA LEU A 19 -25.59 14.21 8.47
C LEU A 19 -24.22 13.60 8.78
N VAL A 20 -24.13 12.27 8.71
CA VAL A 20 -22.84 11.58 8.58
C VAL A 20 -22.36 11.85 7.15
N ALA A 21 -21.48 12.84 6.99
CA ALA A 21 -20.78 13.06 5.74
C ALA A 21 -19.85 11.87 5.49
N THR A 22 -20.30 10.91 4.68
CA THR A 22 -19.41 9.92 4.07
C THR A 22 -18.54 10.67 3.07
N GLY A 23 -17.36 11.11 3.52
CA GLY A 23 -16.36 11.70 2.64
C GLY A 23 -15.98 10.67 1.56
N ALA A 24 -16.45 10.88 0.35
CA ALA A 24 -15.88 10.24 -0.83
C ALA A 24 -14.42 10.68 -0.90
N ARG A 25 -13.49 9.80 -0.51
CA ARG A 25 -12.05 10.01 -0.73
C ARG A 25 -11.85 10.14 -2.24
N ALA A 26 -11.25 11.24 -2.66
CA ALA A 26 -10.99 11.55 -4.06
C ALA A 26 -10.24 10.38 -4.74
N ASP A 27 -10.59 10.10 -6.00
CA ASP A 27 -9.97 9.05 -6.83
C ASP A 27 -8.45 9.26 -7.08
N GLY A 28 -7.85 10.36 -6.61
CA GLY A 28 -6.45 10.73 -6.83
C GLY A 28 -5.40 9.97 -6.00
N ASP A 29 -5.80 9.11 -5.06
CA ASP A 29 -4.88 8.43 -4.12
C ASP A 29 -4.53 6.98 -4.53
N ALA A 30 -5.06 6.51 -5.67
CA ALA A 30 -4.83 5.16 -6.18
C ALA A 30 -3.88 5.15 -7.40
N SER A 31 -3.17 4.05 -7.61
CA SER A 31 -2.37 3.86 -8.84
C SER A 31 -3.28 3.89 -10.08
N PRO A 32 -2.91 4.60 -11.16
CA PRO A 32 -3.78 4.86 -12.31
C PRO A 32 -4.20 3.61 -13.11
N ILE A 33 -3.45 2.51 -13.04
CA ILE A 33 -3.74 1.27 -13.80
C ILE A 33 -4.37 0.19 -12.91
N TYR A 34 -3.83 0.01 -11.71
CA TYR A 34 -4.16 -1.14 -10.86
C TYR A 34 -5.13 -0.80 -9.72
N GLY A 35 -5.47 0.49 -9.54
CA GLY A 35 -6.32 0.96 -8.45
C GLY A 35 -5.83 0.60 -7.05
N VAL A 36 -4.52 0.32 -6.89
CA VAL A 36 -3.91 0.00 -5.61
C VAL A 36 -3.68 1.30 -4.85
N ARG A 37 -4.20 1.36 -3.63
CA ARG A 37 -3.97 2.46 -2.67
C ARG A 37 -2.89 2.04 -1.68
N MET A 38 -2.25 3.03 -1.04
CA MET A 38 -1.33 2.78 0.06
C MET A 38 -2.08 2.13 1.24
N PRO A 39 -1.83 0.85 1.58
CA PRO A 39 -2.51 0.19 2.69
C PRO A 39 -2.16 0.87 4.01
N GLU A 40 -3.14 1.09 4.89
CA GLU A 40 -2.86 1.65 6.22
C GLU A 40 -2.01 0.67 7.07
N GLY A 41 -1.16 1.21 7.93
CA GLY A 41 -0.38 0.41 8.88
C GLY A 41 0.76 -0.44 8.28
N TYR A 42 1.01 -0.38 6.97
CA TYR A 42 2.05 -1.20 6.29
C TYR A 42 3.45 -1.10 6.90
N ARG A 43 3.77 0.02 7.57
CA ARG A 43 5.06 0.22 8.23
C ARG A 43 5.25 -0.64 9.49
N HIS A 44 4.20 -1.26 10.01
CA HIS A 44 4.24 -2.21 11.12
C HIS A 44 4.33 -3.66 10.67
N TRP A 45 4.29 -3.91 9.36
CA TRP A 45 4.40 -5.26 8.82
C TRP A 45 5.80 -5.83 8.97
N GLN A 46 5.90 -7.16 8.95
CA GLN A 46 7.17 -7.84 9.21
C GLN A 46 8.13 -7.68 8.03
N LEU A 47 9.42 -7.53 8.33
CA LEU A 47 10.48 -7.52 7.31
C LEU A 47 10.54 -8.87 6.60
N VAL A 48 10.49 -8.83 5.27
CA VAL A 48 10.77 -9.97 4.40
C VAL A 48 12.27 -10.07 4.14
N ALA A 49 12.87 -9.01 3.59
CA ALA A 49 14.30 -8.90 3.38
C ALA A 49 14.72 -7.48 3.00
N PRO A 50 15.97 -7.09 3.30
CA PRO A 50 16.59 -5.91 2.72
C PRO A 50 17.12 -6.18 1.31
N ALA A 51 17.36 -5.11 0.55
CA ALA A 51 18.13 -5.13 -0.68
C ALA A 51 18.89 -3.81 -0.84
N GLN A 52 20.02 -3.86 -1.54
CA GLN A 52 20.74 -2.67 -1.98
C GLN A 52 20.73 -2.63 -3.50
N GLU A 53 20.34 -1.50 -4.07
CA GLU A 53 20.46 -1.25 -5.49
C GLU A 53 21.60 -0.28 -5.75
N ALA A 54 22.51 -0.69 -6.63
CA ALA A 54 23.67 0.10 -7.00
C ALA A 54 23.29 1.35 -7.81
N ALA A 55 24.32 2.05 -8.29
CA ALA A 55 24.16 3.14 -9.22
C ALA A 55 23.31 2.72 -10.45
N PRO A 56 22.49 3.63 -11.00
CA PRO A 56 22.41 5.06 -10.67
C PRO A 56 21.43 5.39 -9.54
N LEU A 57 20.64 4.42 -9.07
CA LEU A 57 19.58 4.68 -8.09
C LEU A 57 20.14 4.82 -6.67
N ASN A 58 21.20 4.07 -6.33
CA ASN A 58 21.90 4.18 -5.03
C ASN A 58 20.90 4.07 -3.85
N GLU A 59 20.08 3.01 -3.87
CA GLU A 59 18.99 2.85 -2.92
C GLU A 59 19.24 1.71 -1.93
N LEU A 60 18.96 1.99 -0.65
CA LEU A 60 18.63 0.94 0.32
C LEU A 60 17.14 0.67 0.24
N ARG A 61 16.78 -0.61 0.25
CA ARG A 61 15.41 -1.08 0.13
C ARG A 61 15.10 -2.08 1.22
N ALA A 62 13.86 -2.06 1.68
CA ALA A 62 13.33 -3.07 2.57
C ALA A 62 11.95 -3.49 2.06
N VAL A 63 11.71 -4.79 1.95
CA VAL A 63 10.37 -5.31 1.65
C VAL A 63 9.74 -5.80 2.93
N LEU A 64 8.53 -5.32 3.20
CA LEU A 64 7.67 -5.76 4.29
C LEU A 64 6.54 -6.61 3.72
N GLY A 65 6.06 -7.58 4.49
CA GLY A 65 4.95 -8.46 4.12
C GLY A 65 3.88 -8.46 5.20
N ASN A 66 2.61 -8.38 4.78
CA ASN A 66 1.50 -8.63 5.70
C ASN A 66 1.50 -10.09 6.20
N ASP A 67 0.66 -10.39 7.19
CA ASP A 67 0.63 -11.73 7.82
C ASP A 67 0.42 -12.88 6.83
N ILE A 68 -0.42 -12.65 5.81
CA ILE A 68 -0.70 -13.62 4.74
C ILE A 68 0.56 -13.88 3.92
N ALA A 69 1.22 -12.82 3.45
CA ALA A 69 2.46 -12.93 2.68
C ALA A 69 3.58 -13.58 3.51
N MET A 70 3.72 -13.22 4.78
CA MET A 70 4.75 -13.77 5.67
C MET A 70 4.51 -15.26 5.97
N LYS A 71 3.25 -15.67 6.13
CA LYS A 71 2.90 -17.09 6.26
C LYS A 71 3.26 -17.86 5.00
N ALA A 72 2.95 -17.31 3.82
CA ALA A 72 3.31 -17.91 2.53
C ALA A 72 4.83 -18.04 2.38
N TYR A 73 5.59 -16.99 2.69
CA TYR A 73 7.05 -17.02 2.68
C TYR A 73 7.64 -18.11 3.57
N ARG A 74 7.20 -18.19 4.84
CA ARG A 74 7.71 -19.20 5.78
C ARG A 74 7.35 -20.63 5.39
N ALA A 75 6.22 -20.82 4.71
CA ALA A 75 5.78 -22.12 4.22
C ALA A 75 6.31 -22.48 2.82
N GLY A 76 6.99 -21.56 2.13
CA GLY A 76 7.37 -21.75 0.73
C GLY A 76 6.17 -21.85 -0.24
N THR A 77 5.03 -21.24 0.11
CA THR A 77 3.81 -21.30 -0.71
C THR A 77 3.92 -20.39 -1.92
N LEU A 78 3.80 -20.99 -3.11
CA LEU A 78 3.60 -20.30 -4.38
C LEU A 78 2.44 -20.97 -5.15
N PRO A 79 1.63 -20.20 -5.90
CA PRO A 79 1.58 -18.72 -5.90
C PRO A 79 1.18 -18.17 -4.52
N PHE A 80 1.45 -16.88 -4.28
CA PHE A 80 1.01 -16.22 -3.05
C PHE A 80 -0.52 -16.27 -2.95
N PRO A 81 -1.09 -16.49 -1.74
CA PRO A 81 -2.53 -16.45 -1.55
C PRO A 81 -3.11 -15.05 -1.81
N ASP A 82 -4.36 -14.99 -2.27
CA ASP A 82 -5.12 -13.74 -2.35
C ASP A 82 -5.15 -13.03 -0.99
N GLY A 83 -5.05 -11.71 -1.02
CA GLY A 83 -4.86 -10.87 0.17
C GLY A 83 -3.41 -10.72 0.62
N SER A 84 -2.45 -11.42 0.01
CA SER A 84 -1.03 -11.13 0.22
C SER A 84 -0.68 -9.72 -0.23
N VAL A 85 0.05 -8.97 0.60
CA VAL A 85 0.54 -7.65 0.24
C VAL A 85 2.01 -7.52 0.60
N LEU A 86 2.79 -7.02 -0.36
CA LEU A 86 4.19 -6.68 -0.19
C LEU A 86 4.36 -5.16 -0.30
N ALA A 87 5.09 -4.56 0.63
CA ALA A 87 5.43 -3.15 0.62
C ALA A 87 6.95 -2.99 0.50
N LYS A 88 7.43 -2.42 -0.60
CA LYS A 88 8.85 -2.09 -0.80
C LYS A 88 9.09 -0.64 -0.46
N LEU A 89 9.87 -0.41 0.59
CA LEU A 89 10.35 0.88 1.02
C LEU A 89 11.71 1.14 0.37
N ALA A 90 11.95 2.37 -0.09
CA ALA A 90 13.22 2.75 -0.70
C ALA A 90 13.69 4.12 -0.19
N TRP A 91 15.00 4.21 0.04
CA TRP A 91 15.70 5.42 0.44
C TRP A 91 17.01 5.51 -0.31
N LYS A 92 17.52 6.74 -0.53
CA LYS A 92 18.93 6.91 -0.84
C LYS A 92 19.77 6.34 0.29
N HIS A 93 20.85 5.64 -0.04
CA HIS A 93 21.82 5.21 0.96
C HIS A 93 22.83 6.34 1.20
N VAL A 94 23.16 6.59 2.46
CA VAL A 94 24.16 7.57 2.88
C VAL A 94 25.16 6.93 3.83
N GLN A 95 26.36 7.48 3.89
CA GLN A 95 27.38 7.04 4.85
C GLN A 95 26.88 7.28 6.28
N SER A 96 27.06 6.29 7.17
CA SER A 96 26.72 6.47 8.59
C SER A 96 27.67 7.48 9.24
N PRO A 97 27.17 8.52 9.92
CA PRO A 97 28.01 9.45 10.67
C PRO A 97 28.54 8.83 11.98
N GLU A 98 27.95 7.72 12.43
CA GLU A 98 28.27 7.06 13.69
C GLU A 98 29.15 5.81 13.51
N PHE A 99 29.20 5.26 12.29
CA PHE A 99 29.97 4.05 12.01
C PHE A 99 30.44 4.01 10.54
N GLU A 100 31.65 4.50 10.29
CA GLU A 100 32.31 4.59 8.98
C GLU A 100 32.19 3.35 8.06
N PRO A 101 32.20 2.09 8.55
CA PRO A 101 32.02 0.94 7.67
C PRO A 101 30.59 0.71 7.14
N ALA A 102 29.57 1.40 7.68
CA ALA A 102 28.17 1.15 7.37
C ALA A 102 27.50 2.29 6.60
N SER A 103 26.53 1.93 5.75
CA SER A 103 25.58 2.87 5.15
C SER A 103 24.21 2.75 5.80
N ILE A 104 23.47 3.85 5.87
CA ILE A 104 22.14 3.95 6.47
C ILE A 104 21.13 4.58 5.50
N PRO A 105 19.82 4.40 5.73
CA PRO A 105 18.79 5.12 4.98
C PRO A 105 18.91 6.64 5.14
N GLY A 106 18.93 7.36 4.02
CA GLY A 106 18.81 8.81 3.93
C GLY A 106 17.41 9.23 3.46
N ALA A 107 17.36 10.12 2.47
CA ALA A 107 16.08 10.60 1.91
C ALA A 107 15.24 9.45 1.35
N ALA A 108 13.96 9.38 1.73
CA ALA A 108 13.01 8.44 1.14
C ALA A 108 12.82 8.75 -0.35
N THR A 109 12.75 7.72 -1.19
CA THR A 109 12.55 7.88 -2.63
C THR A 109 11.17 7.40 -3.04
N THR A 110 10.83 6.15 -2.71
CA THR A 110 9.54 5.57 -3.07
C THR A 110 9.01 4.61 -2.02
N VAL A 111 7.70 4.47 -2.03
CA VAL A 111 7.00 3.34 -1.43
C VAL A 111 6.25 2.64 -2.55
N GLN A 112 6.46 1.34 -2.69
CA GLN A 112 5.86 0.53 -3.75
C GLN A 112 5.08 -0.63 -3.14
N PHE A 113 3.99 -1.03 -3.78
CA PHE A 113 3.14 -2.12 -3.31
C PHE A 113 2.88 -3.15 -4.41
N MET A 114 2.74 -4.41 -3.98
CA MET A 114 2.12 -5.48 -4.75
C MET A 114 0.98 -6.06 -3.93
N VAL A 115 -0.23 -6.16 -4.50
CA VAL A 115 -1.43 -6.72 -3.87
C VAL A 115 -1.91 -7.92 -4.67
N LYS A 116 -2.03 -9.09 -4.01
CA LYS A 116 -2.55 -10.30 -4.64
C LYS A 116 -4.07 -10.34 -4.57
N ASP A 117 -4.70 -10.41 -5.73
CA ASP A 117 -6.13 -10.70 -5.90
C ASP A 117 -6.31 -11.32 -7.28
N SER A 118 -6.40 -12.65 -7.32
CA SER A 118 -6.47 -13.45 -8.54
C SER A 118 -7.64 -13.10 -9.44
N LYS A 119 -8.75 -12.60 -8.86
CA LYS A 119 -9.95 -12.22 -9.60
C LYS A 119 -9.82 -10.81 -10.15
N LYS A 120 -9.46 -9.85 -9.29
CA LYS A 120 -9.33 -8.43 -9.67
C LYS A 120 -8.19 -8.20 -10.66
N TYR A 121 -7.11 -8.96 -10.53
CA TYR A 121 -5.87 -8.78 -11.28
C TYR A 121 -5.57 -9.97 -12.21
N ALA A 122 -6.62 -10.61 -12.75
CA ALA A 122 -6.48 -11.79 -13.62
C ALA A 122 -5.56 -11.54 -14.83
N ALA A 123 -5.62 -10.34 -15.42
CA ALA A 123 -4.80 -9.97 -16.58
C ALA A 123 -3.31 -9.75 -16.27
N THR A 124 -2.94 -9.67 -14.99
CA THR A 124 -1.59 -9.29 -14.53
C THR A 124 -0.98 -10.36 -13.61
N GLY A 125 -1.41 -11.63 -13.77
CA GLY A 125 -0.91 -12.74 -12.95
C GLY A 125 -1.41 -12.71 -11.50
N GLY A 126 -2.56 -12.07 -11.26
CA GLY A 126 -3.15 -11.90 -9.93
C GLY A 126 -2.55 -10.78 -9.10
N TRP A 127 -1.70 -9.92 -9.68
CA TRP A 127 -1.03 -8.84 -8.95
C TRP A 127 -1.42 -7.44 -9.42
N GLY A 128 -1.83 -6.59 -8.49
CA GLY A 128 -1.91 -5.14 -8.67
C GLY A 128 -0.64 -4.48 -8.16
N PHE A 129 -0.15 -3.45 -8.87
CA PHE A 129 1.09 -2.75 -8.54
C PHE A 129 0.81 -1.28 -8.22
N ALA A 130 1.57 -0.73 -7.27
CA ALA A 130 1.60 0.72 -7.06
C ALA A 130 3.01 1.22 -6.78
N ARG A 131 3.28 2.45 -7.19
CA ARG A 131 4.46 3.23 -6.85
C ARG A 131 4.00 4.60 -6.37
N PHE A 132 4.49 5.00 -5.20
CA PHE A 132 4.23 6.30 -4.61
C PHE A 132 5.54 7.07 -4.43
N ILE A 133 5.49 8.37 -4.75
CA ILE A 133 6.56 9.36 -4.54
C ILE A 133 5.93 10.46 -3.68
N ASP A 134 6.54 10.75 -2.52
CA ASP A 134 6.01 11.73 -1.54
C ASP A 134 4.52 11.54 -1.21
N GLY A 135 4.11 10.28 -1.06
CA GLY A 135 2.73 9.90 -0.73
C GLY A 135 1.74 9.96 -1.89
N LYS A 136 2.15 10.40 -3.09
CA LYS A 136 1.30 10.49 -4.28
C LYS A 136 1.58 9.36 -5.26
N PRO A 137 0.58 8.82 -5.96
CA PRO A 137 0.82 7.80 -6.98
C PRO A 137 1.67 8.38 -8.10
N ALA A 138 2.64 7.59 -8.56
CA ALA A 138 3.38 7.88 -9.78
C ALA A 138 2.44 7.83 -11.00
N ASP A 139 2.89 8.42 -12.10
CA ASP A 139 2.12 8.48 -13.35
C ASP A 139 1.86 7.09 -13.97
N GLU A 140 0.99 7.09 -14.98
CA GLU A 140 0.63 5.89 -15.71
C GLU A 140 1.82 5.26 -16.43
N ALA A 141 2.68 6.06 -17.06
CA ALA A 141 3.83 5.57 -17.82
C ALA A 141 4.77 4.71 -16.95
N GLN A 142 5.03 5.13 -15.71
CA GLN A 142 5.80 4.34 -14.75
C GLN A 142 5.09 3.04 -14.38
N HIS A 143 3.77 3.08 -14.15
CA HIS A 143 3.00 1.88 -13.79
C HIS A 143 2.87 0.88 -14.94
N GLN A 144 2.84 1.32 -16.21
CA GLN A 144 2.81 0.42 -17.37
C GLN A 144 4.04 -0.52 -17.43
N THR A 145 5.15 -0.12 -16.82
CA THR A 145 6.39 -0.92 -16.81
C THR A 145 6.39 -2.06 -15.79
N CYS A 146 5.52 -2.01 -14.77
CA CYS A 146 5.60 -2.91 -13.61
C CYS A 146 5.45 -4.39 -14.01
N LEU A 147 4.37 -4.73 -14.72
CA LEU A 147 4.10 -6.11 -15.09
C LEU A 147 5.18 -6.69 -16.00
N ALA A 148 5.57 -5.97 -17.06
CA ALA A 148 6.53 -6.45 -18.03
C ALA A 148 7.90 -6.75 -17.38
N CYS A 149 8.36 -5.88 -16.48
CA CYS A 149 9.61 -6.11 -15.74
C CYS A 149 9.53 -7.35 -14.85
N HIS A 150 8.44 -7.50 -14.09
CA HIS A 150 8.26 -8.65 -13.20
C HIS A 150 8.10 -9.97 -13.97
N GLN A 151 7.40 -9.97 -15.11
CA GLN A 151 7.29 -11.13 -15.99
C GLN A 151 8.65 -11.52 -16.60
N ALA A 152 9.41 -10.54 -17.09
CA ALA A 152 10.69 -10.79 -17.75
C ALA A 152 11.76 -11.36 -16.79
N ARG A 153 11.65 -11.09 -15.49
CA ARG A 153 12.71 -11.41 -14.51
C ARG A 153 12.34 -12.49 -13.52
N VAL A 154 11.06 -12.60 -13.13
CA VAL A 154 10.62 -13.42 -11.98
C VAL A 154 9.28 -14.12 -12.20
N LYS A 155 8.93 -14.45 -13.45
CA LYS A 155 7.69 -15.19 -13.79
C LYS A 155 7.53 -16.51 -13.02
N ASP A 156 8.61 -17.23 -12.81
CA ASP A 156 8.60 -18.57 -12.18
C ASP A 156 8.57 -18.51 -10.65
N HIS A 157 8.43 -17.31 -10.07
CA HIS A 157 8.31 -17.09 -8.63
C HIS A 157 7.12 -16.17 -8.31
N ASP A 158 6.00 -16.44 -8.98
CA ASP A 158 4.75 -15.68 -8.85
C ASP A 158 4.94 -14.16 -8.99
N LEU A 159 5.80 -13.74 -9.94
CA LEU A 159 6.14 -12.35 -10.19
C LEU A 159 6.85 -11.62 -9.02
N VAL A 160 7.36 -12.31 -8.00
CA VAL A 160 7.98 -11.68 -6.82
C VAL A 160 9.51 -11.88 -6.79
N PHE A 161 10.26 -10.77 -6.71
CA PHE A 161 11.73 -10.78 -6.60
C PHE A 161 12.22 -11.19 -5.22
N THR A 162 11.61 -10.66 -4.16
CA THR A 162 12.16 -10.79 -2.81
C THR A 162 11.98 -12.21 -2.29
N ARG A 163 13.07 -12.78 -1.75
CA ARG A 163 13.06 -14.01 -0.97
C ARG A 163 13.06 -13.65 0.51
N TYR A 164 12.45 -14.49 1.33
CA TYR A 164 12.45 -14.29 2.77
C TYR A 164 13.86 -14.49 3.33
N ALA A 165 14.36 -13.48 4.04
CA ALA A 165 15.58 -13.54 4.83
C ALA A 165 15.17 -13.77 6.30
N PRO A 166 15.31 -15.01 6.81
CA PRO A 166 14.87 -15.37 8.16
C PRO A 166 15.68 -14.70 9.26
#